data_AF-A0A939TUN5-F1
#
_entry.id   AF-A0A939TUN5-F1
#
_cell.length_a   1.000
_cell.length_b   1.000
_cell.length_c   1.000
_cell.angle_alpha   90.00
_cell.angle_beta   90.00
_cell.angle_gamma   90.00
#
_symmetry.space_group_name_H-M   'P 1'
#
loop_
_entity.id
_entity.type
_entity.pdbx_description
1 polymer ?
#
loop_
_entity_poly.entity_id
_entity_poly.type
_entity_poly.pdbx_seq_one_letter_code
_entity_poly.pdbx_strand_id
1 'polypeptide(L)'
;MTNVVALPQHPDMRFSLSVFDQAVALEPNRDRARLVALDVLTNIFPGMPMIRIALHLGFDHPAKASTRLQQAKARDWWDDTRVDHLIGCLVEHQYGERAL
;
A
#
# COMPACT_ATOMS: atom_id res chain seq x y z
N MET A 1 -16.75 15.15 6.61
CA MET A 1 -15.62 15.99 6.15
C MET A 1 -14.51 15.05 5.75
N THR A 2 -14.47 14.64 4.49
CA THR A 2 -13.41 13.76 3.99
C THR A 2 -12.20 14.65 3.74
N ASN A 3 -11.20 14.55 4.61
CA ASN A 3 -9.98 15.34 4.51
C ASN A 3 -9.27 14.95 3.21
N VAL A 4 -9.23 15.86 2.24
CA VAL A 4 -8.56 15.65 0.95
C VAL A 4 -7.06 15.69 1.22
N VAL A 5 -6.43 14.52 1.28
CA VAL A 5 -4.98 14.40 1.44
C VAL A 5 -4.41 14.11 0.05
N ALA A 6 -3.90 15.14 -0.62
CA ALA A 6 -3.03 14.94 -1.77
C ALA A 6 -1.90 13.97 -1.37
N LEU A 7 -1.55 13.01 -2.24
CA LEU A 7 -0.47 12.07 -1.93
C LEU A 7 0.78 12.85 -1.50
N PRO A 8 1.37 12.49 -0.35
CA PRO A 8 2.57 13.17 0.12
C PRO A 8 3.73 12.93 -0.85
N GLN A 9 4.76 13.77 -0.84
CA GLN A 9 5.96 13.51 -1.65
C GLN A 9 6.68 12.22 -1.24
N HIS A 10 6.58 11.86 0.05
CA HIS A 10 7.04 10.60 0.62
C HIS A 10 6.02 10.11 1.65
N PRO A 11 5.70 8.81 1.70
CA PRO A 11 4.77 8.30 2.69
C PRO A 11 5.45 8.33 4.06
N ASP A 12 4.82 9.02 5.00
CA ASP A 12 5.20 8.90 6.40
C ASP A 12 4.57 7.63 7.01
N MET A 13 4.86 7.37 8.29
CA MET A 13 4.32 6.21 8.98
C MET A 13 2.79 6.24 9.05
N ARG A 14 2.17 7.42 9.24
CA ARG A 14 0.71 7.54 9.37
C ARG A 14 0.00 7.21 8.06
N PHE A 15 0.51 7.74 6.96
CA PHE A 15 0.00 7.43 5.62
C PHE A 15 0.18 5.95 5.29
N SER A 16 1.34 5.38 5.61
CA SER A 16 1.59 3.94 5.37
C SER A 16 0.62 3.05 6.15
N LEU A 17 0.31 3.43 7.40
CA LEU A 17 -0.65 2.72 8.24
C LEU A 17 -2.10 2.90 7.76
N SER A 18 -2.48 4.08 7.23
CA SER A 18 -3.82 4.26 6.66
C SER A 18 -4.03 3.45 5.38
N VAL A 19 -3.00 3.26 4.56
CA VAL A 19 -3.04 2.33 3.42
C VAL A 19 -3.17 0.89 3.91
N PHE A 20 -2.48 0.53 4.99
CA PHE A 20 -2.62 -0.79 5.59
C PHE A 20 -4.03 -1.06 6.13
N ASP A 21 -4.64 -0.09 6.82
CA ASP A 21 -6.01 -0.23 7.31
C ASP A 21 -7.02 -0.41 6.17
N GLN A 22 -6.83 0.29 5.04
CA GLN A 22 -7.63 0.08 3.84
C GLN A 22 -7.38 -1.31 3.22
N ALA A 23 -6.13 -1.78 3.20
CA ALA A 23 -5.82 -3.14 2.73
C ALA A 23 -6.45 -4.23 3.61
N VAL A 24 -6.52 -4.02 4.93
CA VAL A 24 -7.21 -4.94 5.86
C VAL A 24 -8.71 -5.03 5.57
N ALA A 25 -9.33 -3.96 5.06
CA ALA A 25 -10.73 -3.99 4.65
C ALA A 25 -11.00 -4.87 3.40
N LEU A 26 -9.98 -5.09 2.56
CA LEU A 26 -10.07 -5.89 1.33
C LEU A 26 -9.49 -7.30 1.47
N GLU A 27 -8.55 -7.50 2.40
CA GLU A 27 -7.87 -8.76 2.68
C GLU A 27 -7.91 -9.02 4.20
N PRO A 28 -8.83 -9.89 4.68
CA PRO A 28 -9.02 -10.12 6.11
C PRO A 28 -7.78 -10.65 6.83
N ASN A 29 -6.88 -11.35 6.12
CA ASN A 29 -5.63 -11.80 6.71
C ASN A 29 -4.63 -10.63 6.79
N ARG A 30 -4.36 -10.16 8.01
CA ARG A 30 -3.48 -9.02 8.26
C ARG A 30 -2.08 -9.15 7.66
N ASP A 31 -1.52 -10.35 7.59
CA ASP A 31 -0.20 -10.56 7.00
C ASP A 31 -0.21 -10.42 5.48
N ARG A 32 -1.29 -10.91 4.85
CA ARG A 32 -1.53 -10.73 3.41
C ARG A 32 -1.84 -9.27 3.09
N ALA A 33 -2.71 -8.62 3.86
CA ALA A 33 -3.02 -7.20 3.74
C ALA A 33 -1.76 -6.33 3.85
N ARG A 34 -0.82 -6.70 4.72
CA ARG A 34 0.46 -5.99 4.85
C ARG A 34 1.31 -6.09 3.59
N LEU A 35 1.28 -7.23 2.89
CA LEU A 35 1.97 -7.42 1.62
C LEU A 35 1.28 -6.67 0.47
N VAL A 36 -0.06 -6.63 0.46
CA VAL A 36 -0.83 -5.80 -0.46
C VAL A 36 -0.49 -4.32 -0.27
N ALA A 37 -0.52 -3.81 0.97
CA ALA A 37 -0.15 -2.44 1.30
C ALA A 37 1.30 -2.12 0.93
N LEU A 38 2.22 -3.07 1.11
CA LEU A 38 3.61 -2.93 0.67
C LEU A 38 3.70 -2.73 -0.85
N ASP A 39 3.00 -3.56 -1.64
CA ASP A 39 3.01 -3.45 -3.10
C ASP A 39 2.43 -2.10 -3.56
N VAL A 40 1.28 -1.70 -3.00
CA VAL A 40 0.64 -0.40 -3.27
C VAL A 40 1.61 0.75 -3.01
N LEU A 41 2.23 0.81 -1.82
CA LEU A 41 3.14 1.89 -1.46
C LEU A 41 4.39 1.90 -2.34
N THR A 42 4.90 0.74 -2.76
CA THR A 42 6.06 0.69 -3.66
C THR A 42 5.73 1.11 -5.09
N ASN A 43 4.50 0.89 -5.56
CA ASN A 43 4.04 1.38 -6.86
C ASN A 43 3.84 2.89 -6.86
N ILE A 44 3.27 3.45 -5.78
CA ILE A 44 3.02 4.89 -5.66
C ILE A 44 4.33 5.66 -5.39
N PHE A 45 5.25 5.07 -4.63
CA PHE A 45 6.50 5.73 -4.22
C PHE A 45 7.74 4.93 -4.67
N PRO A 46 7.99 4.82 -5.98
CA PRO A 46 9.08 3.98 -6.51
C PRO A 46 10.49 4.46 -6.08
N GLY A 47 10.63 5.74 -5.69
CA GLY A 47 11.87 6.30 -5.17
C GLY A 47 12.17 5.97 -3.71
N MET A 48 11.21 5.39 -2.97
CA MET A 48 11.40 5.07 -1.56
C MET A 48 11.96 3.65 -1.38
N PRO A 49 12.99 3.46 -0.54
CA PRO A 49 13.48 2.12 -0.24
C PRO A 49 12.38 1.25 0.38
N MET A 50 12.10 0.10 -0.24
CA MET A 50 11.08 -0.85 0.24
C MET A 50 11.27 -1.24 1.72
N ILE A 51 12.52 -1.32 2.18
CA ILE A 51 12.83 -1.60 3.59
C ILE A 51 12.27 -0.53 4.54
N ARG A 52 12.23 0.75 4.13
CA ARG A 52 11.63 1.83 4.93
C ARG A 52 10.11 1.73 4.96
N ILE A 53 9.49 1.42 3.83
CA ILE A 53 8.04 1.16 3.77
C ILE A 53 7.68 -0.04 4.66
N ALA A 54 8.47 -1.11 4.60
CA ALA A 54 8.26 -2.29 5.44
C ALA A 54 8.43 -2.01 6.94
N LEU A 55 9.31 -1.08 7.33
CA LEU A 55 9.39 -0.59 8.71
C LEU A 55 8.10 0.12 9.14
N HIS A 56 7.56 1.01 8.29
CA HIS A 56 6.30 1.69 8.59
C HIS A 56 5.12 0.73 8.75
N LEU A 57 5.10 -0.35 7.97
CA LEU A 57 4.08 -1.39 8.01
C LEU A 57 4.26 -2.42 9.15
N GLY A 58 5.31 -2.29 9.95
CA GLY A 58 5.57 -3.17 11.10
C GLY A 58 5.93 -4.60 10.72
N PHE A 59 6.72 -4.81 9.65
CA PHE A 59 7.28 -6.13 9.37
C PHE A 59 8.37 -6.48 10.40
N ASP A 60 8.32 -7.69 10.96
CA ASP A 60 9.38 -8.19 11.88
C ASP A 60 10.75 -8.29 11.21
N HIS A 61 10.75 -8.56 9.90
CA HIS A 61 11.95 -8.68 9.08
C HIS A 61 11.85 -7.81 7.82
N PRO A 62 12.01 -6.49 7.93
CA PRO A 62 11.87 -5.56 6.81
C PRO A 62 12.81 -5.86 5.64
N ALA A 63 14.01 -6.34 5.93
CA ALA A 63 14.99 -6.74 4.91
C ALA A 63 14.52 -7.91 4.02
N LYS A 64 13.59 -8.74 4.53
CA LYS A 64 13.01 -9.87 3.78
C LYS A 64 11.68 -9.51 3.12
N ALA A 65 11.20 -8.26 3.26
CA ALA A 65 9.89 -7.86 2.77
C ALA A 65 9.76 -8.02 1.24
N SER A 66 10.81 -7.69 0.49
CA SER A 66 10.85 -7.89 -0.97
C SER A 66 10.68 -9.36 -1.37
N THR A 67 11.45 -10.26 -0.74
CA THR A 67 11.34 -11.70 -1.00
C THR A 67 9.96 -12.24 -0.60
N ARG A 68 9.41 -11.79 0.55
CA ARG A 68 8.06 -12.21 0.99
C ARG A 68 6.98 -11.72 0.03
N LEU A 69 7.10 -10.51 -0.51
CA LEU A 69 6.18 -9.99 -1.51
C LEU A 69 6.26 -10.81 -2.79
N GLN A 70 7.45 -11.05 -3.34
CA GLN A 70 7.62 -11.88 -4.54
C GLN A 70 7.05 -13.29 -4.36
N GLN A 71 7.30 -13.91 -3.20
CA GLN A 71 6.74 -15.23 -2.86
C GLN A 71 5.21 -15.20 -2.75
N ALA A 72 4.64 -14.10 -2.25
CA ALA A 72 3.20 -13.92 -2.15
C ALA A 72 2.55 -13.77 -3.52
N LYS A 73 3.13 -12.97 -4.43
CA LYS A 73 2.63 -12.79 -5.81
C LYS A 73 2.59 -14.10 -6.62
N ALA A 74 3.36 -15.12 -6.21
CA ALA A 74 3.33 -16.45 -6.82
C ALA A 74 2.29 -17.42 -6.19
N ARG A 75 1.50 -16.97 -5.21
CA ARG A 75 0.47 -17.79 -4.56
C ARG A 75 -0.89 -17.60 -5.20
N ASP A 76 -1.71 -18.63 -5.10
CA ASP A 76 -3.11 -18.69 -5.55
C ASP A 76 -4.03 -17.64 -4.91
N TRP A 77 -3.75 -17.25 -3.67
CA TRP A 77 -4.55 -16.25 -2.96
C TRP A 77 -4.26 -14.81 -3.40
N TRP A 78 -3.13 -14.58 -4.09
CA TRP A 78 -2.75 -13.24 -4.52
C TRP A 78 -3.67 -12.77 -5.63
N ASP A 79 -4.07 -11.51 -5.53
CA ASP A 79 -5.00 -10.87 -6.45
C ASP A 79 -4.56 -9.42 -6.66
N ASP A 80 -4.01 -9.13 -7.84
CA ASP A 80 -3.54 -7.79 -8.20
C ASP A 80 -4.70 -6.78 -8.26
N THR A 81 -5.96 -7.22 -8.41
CA THR A 81 -7.11 -6.29 -8.41
C THR A 81 -7.27 -5.55 -7.07
N ARG A 82 -6.81 -6.14 -5.95
CA ARG A 82 -6.78 -5.48 -4.64
C ARG A 82 -5.78 -4.32 -4.62
N VAL A 83 -4.64 -4.50 -5.29
CA VAL A 83 -3.60 -3.47 -5.42
C VAL A 83 -4.11 -2.34 -6.30
N ASP A 84 -4.65 -2.67 -7.48
CA ASP A 84 -5.20 -1.68 -8.42
C ASP A 84 -6.34 -0.88 -7.80
N HIS A 85 -7.25 -1.53 -7.08
CA HIS A 85 -8.34 -0.87 -6.38
C HIS A 85 -7.84 0.15 -5.35
N LEU A 86 -6.87 -0.24 -4.50
CA LEU A 86 -6.30 0.67 -3.50
C LEU A 86 -5.56 1.83 -4.14
N ILE A 87 -4.77 1.59 -5.20
CA ILE A 87 -4.12 2.67 -5.94
C ILE A 87 -5.19 3.60 -6.51
N GLY A 88 -6.24 3.05 -7.11
CA GLY A 88 -7.41 3.77 -7.60
C GLY A 88 -8.02 4.70 -6.54
N CYS A 89 -8.36 4.18 -5.37
CA CYS A 89 -8.89 4.98 -4.27
C CYS A 89 -7.93 6.09 -3.82
N LEU A 90 -6.62 5.81 -3.80
CA LEU A 90 -5.60 6.77 -3.37
C LEU A 90 -5.38 7.89 -4.41
N VAL A 91 -5.50 7.60 -5.71
CA VAL A 91 -5.29 8.56 -6.80
C VAL A 91 -6.57 9.25 -7.27
N GLU A 92 -7.75 8.63 -7.15
CA GLU A 92 -9.05 9.21 -7.53
C GLU A 92 -9.28 10.54 -6.80
N HIS A 93 -8.87 10.61 -5.54
CA HIS A 93 -8.90 11.83 -4.74
C HIS A 93 -7.92 12.93 -5.22
N GLN A 94 -6.94 12.62 -6.08
CA GLN A 94 -6.06 13.63 -6.68
C GLN A 94 -6.62 14.23 -7.98
N TYR A 95 -7.49 13.51 -8.69
CA TYR A 95 -8.01 13.93 -10.00
C TYR A 95 -9.49 14.33 -9.98
N GLY A 96 -10.23 14.03 -8.91
CA GLY A 96 -11.65 14.37 -8.77
C GLY A 96 -11.98 15.87 -8.81
N GLU A 97 -11.01 16.76 -8.54
CA GLU A 97 -11.22 18.22 -8.64
C GLU A 97 -10.85 18.83 -10.00
N ARG A 98 -10.30 18.07 -10.95
CA ARG A 98 -9.92 18.58 -12.28
C ARG A 98 -10.97 18.37 -13.38
N ALA A 99 -12.11 17.78 -13.04
CA ALA A 99 -13.16 17.42 -13.99
C ALA A 99 -14.39 18.35 -13.97
N LEU A 100 -14.32 19.53 -13.36
CA LEU A 100 -15.42 20.53 -13.33
C LEU A 100 -14.97 21.89 -13.87
#